data_AF-A0A951P9Z3-F1
#
_entry.id   AF-A0A951P9Z3-F1
#
_cell.length_a   1.000
_cell.length_b   1.000
_cell.length_c   1.000
_cell.angle_alpha   90.00
_cell.angle_beta   90.00
_cell.angle_gamma   90.00
#
_symmetry.space_group_name_H-M   'P 1'
#
loop_
_entity.id
_entity.type
_entity.pdbx_description
1 polymer ?
#
loop_
_entity_poly.entity_id
_entity_poly.type
_entity_poly.pdbx_seq_one_letter_code
_entity_poly.pdbx_strand_id
1 'polypeptide(L)'
;MTMSQPVPQPIRDSDRRWAAFRSEVEALLKPGNPSGLSLTAFIKRELRQARLSGYSEHEILAEAMLRGFNLVVGGGVEIVYPRAWLRKTAYHYIQELRRQQQKCLSLEESWMPSEQPSLLEHLALETDLAILNRAFRELEVEEQRLLQLNIFGGLSCPEIKRLLETEGKFVSESALRKQKERAIKHLRQIYHSLRPLAELSDPQPSDR
;
A
#
# COMPACT_ATOMS: atom_id res chain seq x y z
N MET A 1 -29.12 56.58 -12.07
CA MET A 1 -27.98 55.64 -11.98
C MET A 1 -27.94 55.06 -10.59
N THR A 2 -28.70 53.99 -10.35
CA THR A 2 -28.70 53.25 -9.08
C THR A 2 -27.68 52.14 -9.19
N MET A 3 -26.58 52.25 -8.43
CA MET A 3 -25.59 51.18 -8.31
C MET A 3 -26.23 49.97 -7.65
N SER A 4 -26.45 48.92 -8.43
CA SER A 4 -26.86 47.60 -7.94
C SER A 4 -25.70 47.06 -7.10
N GLN A 5 -25.89 46.97 -5.79
CA GLN A 5 -24.97 46.20 -4.96
C GLN A 5 -25.11 44.70 -5.30
N PRO A 6 -24.02 43.95 -5.38
CA PRO A 6 -24.07 42.53 -5.67
C PRO A 6 -24.78 41.81 -4.52
N VAL A 7 -25.86 41.10 -4.86
CA VAL A 7 -26.59 40.22 -3.95
C VAL A 7 -25.60 39.17 -3.42
N PRO A 8 -25.44 39.03 -2.09
CA PRO A 8 -24.54 38.02 -1.52
C PRO A 8 -25.04 36.63 -1.90
N GLN A 9 -24.21 35.91 -2.67
CA GLN A 9 -24.46 34.52 -3.03
C GLN A 9 -24.58 33.67 -1.74
N PRO A 10 -25.54 32.73 -1.67
CA PRO A 10 -25.68 31.87 -0.51
C PRO A 10 -24.39 31.04 -0.35
N ILE A 11 -23.77 31.15 0.83
CA ILE A 11 -22.58 30.38 1.22
C ILE A 11 -22.91 28.89 1.04
N ARG A 12 -22.16 28.18 0.20
CA ARG A 12 -22.37 26.75 -0.03
C ARG A 12 -22.15 26.00 1.27
N ASP A 13 -22.95 24.96 1.55
CA ASP A 13 -22.82 24.18 2.79
C ASP A 13 -21.41 23.58 2.96
N SER A 14 -20.72 23.28 1.87
CA SER A 14 -19.31 22.88 1.84
C SER A 14 -18.38 23.93 2.45
N ASP A 15 -18.63 25.21 2.19
CA ASP A 15 -17.78 26.31 2.68
C ASP A 15 -17.96 26.49 4.18
N ARG A 16 -19.18 26.26 4.69
CA ARG A 16 -19.46 26.25 6.13
C ARG A 16 -18.77 25.10 6.83
N ARG A 17 -18.87 23.88 6.28
CA ARG A 17 -18.18 22.69 6.81
C ARG A 17 -16.67 22.87 6.81
N TRP A 18 -16.11 23.45 5.74
CA TRP A 18 -14.69 23.74 5.65
C TRP A 18 -14.27 24.80 6.67
N ALA A 19 -15.04 25.88 6.82
CA ALA A 19 -14.77 26.91 7.81
C ALA A 19 -14.78 26.35 9.25
N ALA A 20 -15.73 25.46 9.57
CA ALA A 20 -15.80 24.78 10.86
C ALA A 20 -14.57 23.90 11.11
N PHE A 21 -14.23 23.03 10.16
CA PHE A 21 -13.04 22.18 10.24
C PHE A 21 -11.77 23.03 10.41
N ARG A 22 -11.57 24.04 9.55
CA ARG A 22 -10.40 24.92 9.60
C ARG A 22 -10.27 25.63 10.94
N SER A 23 -11.38 26.15 11.48
CA SER A 23 -11.41 26.83 12.78
C SER A 23 -10.92 25.91 13.91
N GLU A 24 -11.36 24.65 13.92
CA GLU A 24 -10.89 23.68 14.90
C GLU A 24 -9.39 23.35 14.76
N VAL A 25 -8.91 23.22 13.52
CA VAL A 25 -7.49 22.96 13.26
C VAL A 25 -6.64 24.16 13.67
N GLU A 26 -7.06 25.39 13.33
CA GLU A 26 -6.39 26.62 13.77
C GLU A 26 -6.34 26.70 15.29
N ALA A 27 -7.43 26.38 16.00
CA ALA A 27 -7.47 26.32 17.45
C ALA A 27 -6.47 25.29 18.02
N LEU A 28 -6.31 24.15 17.34
CA LEU A 28 -5.35 23.11 17.71
C LEU A 28 -3.90 23.54 17.51
N LEU A 29 -3.62 24.35 16.48
CA LEU A 29 -2.27 24.83 16.16
C LEU A 29 -1.86 26.10 16.92
N LYS A 30 -2.74 26.67 17.75
CA LYS A 30 -2.39 27.81 18.60
C LYS A 30 -1.20 27.48 19.51
N PRO A 31 -0.25 28.42 19.70
CA PRO A 31 0.87 28.25 20.62
C PRO A 31 0.38 27.86 22.01
N GLY A 32 1.03 26.87 22.62
CA GLY A 32 0.68 26.40 23.97
C GLY A 32 -0.53 25.47 24.05
N ASN A 33 -1.19 25.11 22.94
CA ASN A 33 -2.24 24.10 22.97
C ASN A 33 -1.63 22.70 23.19
N PRO A 34 -1.96 22.00 24.31
CA PRO A 34 -1.38 20.69 24.61
C PRO A 34 -1.77 19.62 23.56
N SER A 35 -2.94 19.76 22.94
CA SER A 35 -3.39 18.86 21.87
C SER A 35 -2.59 19.06 20.59
N GLY A 36 -2.23 20.32 20.27
CA GLY A 36 -1.34 20.66 19.17
C GLY A 36 0.06 20.12 19.38
N LEU A 37 0.64 20.39 20.56
CA LEU A 37 1.95 19.87 20.96
C LEU A 37 2.01 18.34 20.90
N SER A 38 0.97 17.66 21.37
CA SER A 38 0.84 16.20 21.29
C SER A 38 0.76 15.67 19.85
N LEU A 39 0.12 16.41 18.94
CA LEU A 39 0.05 16.06 17.52
C LEU A 39 1.42 16.24 16.85
N THR A 40 2.09 17.37 17.08
CA THR A 40 3.43 17.64 16.55
C THR A 40 4.45 16.63 17.07
N ALA A 41 4.41 16.33 18.37
CA ALA A 41 5.29 15.32 18.98
C ALA A 41 5.03 13.92 18.40
N PHE A 42 3.77 13.59 18.14
CA PHE A 42 3.40 12.35 17.45
C PHE A 42 4.02 12.31 16.05
N ILE A 43 3.80 13.34 15.22
CA ILE A 43 4.34 13.40 13.85
C ILE A 43 5.88 13.29 13.86
N LYS A 44 6.56 14.03 14.75
CA LYS A 44 8.02 13.93 14.96
C LYS A 44 8.48 12.49 15.17
N ARG A 45 7.78 11.79 16.06
CA ARG A 45 8.12 10.42 16.41
C ARG A 45 7.91 9.48 15.22
N GLU A 46 6.79 9.60 14.52
CA GLU A 46 6.48 8.75 13.37
C GLU A 46 7.47 8.99 12.21
N LEU A 47 7.82 10.24 11.91
CA LEU A 47 8.84 10.58 10.91
C LEU A 47 10.20 9.95 11.25
N ARG A 48 10.61 10.02 12.51
CA ARG A 48 11.85 9.38 12.98
C ARG A 48 11.79 7.86 12.83
N GLN A 49 10.69 7.24 13.21
CA GLN A 49 10.49 5.78 13.09
C GLN A 49 10.48 5.32 11.63
N ALA A 50 9.95 6.16 10.73
CA ALA A 50 9.94 5.91 9.30
C ALA A 50 11.26 6.26 8.59
N ARG A 51 12.26 6.82 9.30
CA ARG A 51 13.53 7.33 8.73
C ARG A 51 13.34 8.39 7.64
N LEU A 52 12.30 9.21 7.80
CA LEU A 52 11.94 10.29 6.87
C LEU A 52 12.48 11.64 7.38
N SER A 53 13.81 11.74 7.56
CA SER A 53 14.46 12.93 8.13
C SER A 53 14.41 14.18 7.26
N GLY A 54 14.08 14.04 5.97
CA GLY A 54 13.92 15.16 5.04
C GLY A 54 12.56 15.87 5.11
N TYR A 55 11.62 15.37 5.93
CA TYR A 55 10.28 15.94 6.06
C TYR A 55 10.10 16.61 7.42
N SER A 56 9.44 17.75 7.41
CA SER A 56 9.05 18.52 8.59
C SER A 56 7.63 18.18 9.04
N GLU A 57 7.30 18.47 10.29
CA GLU A 57 5.94 18.24 10.80
C GLU A 57 4.92 19.15 10.12
N HIS A 58 5.36 20.35 9.74
CA HIS A 58 4.55 21.34 9.05
C HIS A 58 4.10 20.84 7.67
N GLU A 59 4.99 20.16 6.93
CA GLU A 59 4.65 19.57 5.64
C GLU A 59 3.61 18.45 5.79
N ILE A 60 3.80 17.56 6.77
CA ILE A 60 2.82 16.49 7.04
C ILE A 60 1.45 17.07 7.43
N LEU A 61 1.43 18.12 8.25
CA LEU A 61 0.20 18.80 8.64
C LEU A 61 -0.46 19.53 7.46
N ALA A 62 0.33 20.22 6.63
CA ALA A 62 -0.18 20.91 5.45
C ALA A 62 -0.85 19.94 4.47
N GLU A 63 -0.23 18.79 4.21
CA GLU A 63 -0.82 17.73 3.38
C GLU A 63 -2.10 17.18 4.01
N ALA A 64 -2.10 16.93 5.33
CA ALA A 64 -3.30 16.46 6.02
C ALA A 64 -4.44 17.48 5.91
N MET A 65 -4.15 18.78 6.01
CA MET A 65 -5.15 19.83 5.78
C MET A 65 -5.65 19.88 4.34
N LEU A 66 -4.76 19.72 3.35
CA LEU A 66 -5.14 19.72 1.94
C LEU A 66 -6.10 18.55 1.61
N ARG A 67 -5.83 17.37 2.18
CA ARG A 67 -6.74 16.22 2.08
C ARG A 67 -8.09 16.50 2.75
N GLY A 68 -8.09 17.22 3.87
CA GLY A 68 -9.30 17.65 4.55
C GLY A 68 -10.12 18.60 3.68
N PHE A 69 -9.47 19.59 3.06
CA PHE A 69 -10.08 20.50 2.11
C PHE A 69 -10.73 19.76 0.94
N ASN A 70 -9.99 18.85 0.29
CA ASN A 70 -10.50 18.08 -0.84
C ASN A 70 -11.70 17.21 -0.45
N LEU A 71 -11.69 16.62 0.75
CA LEU A 71 -12.77 15.78 1.26
C LEU A 71 -14.05 16.60 1.54
N VAL A 72 -13.90 17.79 2.12
CA VAL A 72 -15.03 18.64 2.52
C VAL A 72 -15.59 19.44 1.34
N VAL A 73 -14.73 20.07 0.55
CA VAL A 73 -15.12 20.94 -0.56
C VAL A 73 -15.38 20.15 -1.83
N GLY A 74 -14.51 19.20 -2.16
CA GLY A 74 -14.67 18.35 -3.35
C GLY A 74 -15.62 17.19 -3.14
N GLY A 75 -15.62 16.58 -1.94
CA GLY A 75 -16.44 15.40 -1.62
C GLY A 75 -17.74 15.70 -0.87
N GLY A 76 -17.92 16.91 -0.33
CA GLY A 76 -19.09 17.27 0.47
C GLY A 76 -19.19 16.55 1.82
N VAL A 77 -18.13 15.86 2.26
CA VAL A 77 -18.13 15.07 3.49
C VAL A 77 -17.80 15.94 4.70
N GLU A 78 -18.57 15.79 5.78
CA GLU A 78 -18.29 16.47 7.04
C GLU A 78 -17.29 15.68 7.90
N ILE A 79 -16.29 16.38 8.45
CA ILE A 79 -15.31 15.78 9.36
C ILE A 79 -15.74 16.07 10.80
N VAL A 80 -16.40 15.10 11.42
CA VAL A 80 -16.99 15.22 12.77
C VAL A 80 -15.93 15.31 13.88
N TYR A 81 -14.76 14.70 13.69
CA TYR A 81 -13.69 14.69 14.70
C TYR A 81 -12.35 15.16 14.10
N PRO A 82 -12.17 16.48 13.86
CA PRO A 82 -11.03 17.03 13.14
C PRO A 82 -9.67 16.61 13.70
N ARG A 83 -9.49 16.61 15.02
CA ARG A 83 -8.24 16.18 15.67
C ARG A 83 -7.87 14.72 15.39
N ALA A 84 -8.81 13.80 15.61
CA ALA A 84 -8.58 12.37 15.41
C ALA A 84 -8.35 12.07 13.92
N TRP A 85 -9.13 12.74 13.07
CA TRP A 85 -8.99 12.65 11.63
C TRP A 85 -7.61 13.14 11.18
N LEU A 86 -7.14 14.31 11.64
CA LEU A 86 -5.82 14.85 11.30
C LEU A 86 -4.71 13.90 11.69
N ARG A 87 -4.76 13.37 12.92
CA ARG A 87 -3.75 12.43 13.42
C ARG A 87 -3.68 11.18 12.54
N LYS A 88 -4.84 10.63 12.17
CA LYS A 88 -4.94 9.45 11.32
C LYS A 88 -4.44 9.74 9.90
N THR A 89 -4.84 10.86 9.31
CA THR A 89 -4.42 11.27 7.96
C THR A 89 -2.92 11.53 7.92
N ALA A 90 -2.35 12.22 8.91
CA ALA A 90 -0.91 12.44 9.03
C ALA A 90 -0.13 11.12 9.09
N TYR A 91 -0.59 10.16 9.90
CA TYR A 91 0.01 8.83 9.98
C TYR A 91 -0.03 8.10 8.63
N HIS A 92 -1.19 8.09 7.96
CA HIS A 92 -1.31 7.43 6.66
C HIS A 92 -0.41 8.06 5.61
N TYR A 93 -0.33 9.39 5.57
CA TYR A 93 0.57 10.08 4.66
C TYR A 93 2.05 9.74 4.91
N ILE A 94 2.48 9.68 6.17
CA ILE A 94 3.83 9.21 6.53
C ILE A 94 4.09 7.78 6.03
N GLN A 95 3.10 6.88 6.14
CA GLN A 95 3.24 5.52 5.60
C GLN A 95 3.28 5.50 4.06
N GLU A 96 2.56 6.40 3.38
CA GLU A 96 2.65 6.57 1.92
C GLU A 96 4.06 7.03 1.52
N LEU A 97 4.61 8.06 2.18
CA LEU A 97 5.98 8.54 1.97
C LEU A 97 7.01 7.43 2.18
N ARG A 98 6.86 6.64 3.25
CA ARG A 98 7.73 5.49 3.51
C ARG A 98 7.68 4.47 2.39
N ARG A 99 6.49 4.14 1.87
CA ARG A 99 6.33 3.22 0.74
C ARG A 99 6.96 3.77 -0.54
N GLN A 100 6.83 5.08 -0.77
CA GLN A 100 7.48 5.75 -1.91
C GLN A 100 9.01 5.69 -1.79
N GLN A 101 9.55 6.00 -0.61
CA GLN A 101 10.98 5.89 -0.34
C GLN A 101 11.50 4.47 -0.56
N GLN A 102 10.77 3.45 -0.08
CA GLN A 102 11.13 2.04 -0.32
C GLN A 102 11.10 1.66 -1.81
N LYS A 103 10.14 2.19 -2.58
CA LYS A 103 10.09 1.97 -4.03
C LYS A 103 11.29 2.63 -4.73
N CYS A 104 11.65 3.86 -4.35
CA CYS A 104 12.81 4.54 -4.93
C CYS A 104 14.11 3.82 -4.58
N LEU A 105 14.30 3.41 -3.32
CA LEU A 105 15.47 2.63 -2.90
C LEU A 105 15.53 1.28 -3.61
N SER A 106 14.40 0.58 -3.75
CA SER A 106 14.33 -0.69 -4.49
C SER A 106 14.67 -0.53 -5.98
N LEU A 107 14.37 0.63 -6.58
CA LEU A 107 14.80 0.93 -7.94
C LEU A 107 16.30 1.24 -7.94
N GLU A 108 16.78 2.13 -7.09
CA GLU A 108 18.19 2.53 -7.00
C GLU A 108 19.13 1.35 -6.74
N GLU A 109 18.70 0.41 -5.89
CA GLU A 109 19.38 -0.86 -5.61
C GLU A 109 19.36 -1.83 -6.81
N SER A 110 18.37 -1.72 -7.72
CA SER A 110 18.36 -2.47 -8.99
C SER A 110 19.23 -1.84 -10.09
N TRP A 111 19.61 -0.55 -9.95
CA TRP A 111 20.49 0.15 -10.89
C TRP A 111 21.96 0.14 -10.47
N MET A 112 22.24 -0.12 -9.20
CA MET A 112 23.56 -0.52 -8.75
C MET A 112 23.78 -1.98 -9.17
N PRO A 113 24.91 -2.35 -9.80
CA PRO A 113 25.29 -3.75 -9.84
C PRO A 113 25.57 -4.15 -8.39
N SER A 114 24.55 -4.65 -7.67
CA SER A 114 24.82 -5.43 -6.46
C SER A 114 25.73 -6.56 -6.91
N GLU A 115 26.73 -6.88 -6.09
CA GLU A 115 27.64 -8.00 -6.26
C GLU A 115 26.96 -9.10 -7.08
N GLN A 116 27.49 -9.38 -8.28
CA GLN A 116 26.95 -10.42 -9.13
C GLN A 116 26.74 -11.64 -8.23
N PRO A 117 25.50 -12.18 -8.14
CA PRO A 117 25.27 -13.33 -7.30
C PRO A 117 26.33 -14.34 -7.67
N SER A 118 27.04 -14.86 -6.66
CA SER A 118 28.09 -15.84 -6.89
C SER A 118 27.55 -16.94 -7.79
N LEU A 119 28.40 -17.60 -8.58
CA LEU A 119 27.96 -18.66 -9.49
C LEU A 119 27.13 -19.73 -8.75
N LEU A 120 27.42 -19.95 -7.46
CA LEU A 120 26.66 -20.80 -6.56
C LEU A 120 25.24 -20.28 -6.26
N GLU A 121 25.08 -18.97 -6.02
CA GLU A 121 23.76 -18.33 -5.79
C GLU A 121 22.91 -18.33 -7.05
N HIS A 122 23.51 -18.12 -8.23
CA HIS A 122 22.80 -18.27 -9.51
C HIS A 122 22.29 -19.69 -9.72
N LEU A 123 23.13 -20.71 -9.48
CA LEU A 123 22.73 -22.12 -9.61
C LEU A 123 21.64 -22.50 -8.58
N ALA A 124 21.72 -21.99 -7.36
CA ALA A 124 20.69 -22.20 -6.35
C ALA A 124 19.35 -21.57 -6.77
N LEU A 125 19.38 -20.34 -7.30
CA LEU A 125 18.20 -19.65 -7.82
C LEU A 125 17.58 -20.37 -9.02
N GLU A 126 18.39 -20.86 -9.97
CA GLU A 126 17.90 -21.64 -11.11
C GLU A 126 17.23 -22.94 -10.66
N THR A 127 17.82 -23.62 -9.67
CA THR A 127 17.26 -24.83 -9.07
C THR A 127 15.93 -24.54 -8.38
N ASP A 128 15.87 -23.48 -7.57
CA ASP A 128 14.64 -23.06 -6.89
C ASP A 128 13.55 -22.65 -7.88
N LEU A 129 13.90 -21.97 -8.97
CA LEU A 129 12.97 -21.62 -10.04
C LEU A 129 12.45 -22.86 -10.79
N ALA A 130 13.30 -23.87 -11.03
CA ALA A 130 12.87 -25.12 -11.64
C ALA A 130 11.88 -25.88 -10.74
N ILE A 131 12.16 -25.96 -9.44
CA ILE A 131 11.27 -26.59 -8.45
C ILE A 131 9.96 -25.80 -8.34
N LEU A 132 10.02 -24.47 -8.29
CA LEU A 132 8.85 -23.61 -8.23
C LEU A 132 7.97 -23.77 -9.49
N ASN A 133 8.58 -23.82 -10.68
CA ASN A 133 7.86 -24.07 -11.92
C ASN A 133 7.18 -25.44 -11.94
N ARG A 134 7.85 -26.47 -11.42
CA ARG A 134 7.26 -27.80 -11.26
C ARG A 134 6.10 -27.78 -10.28
N ALA A 135 6.30 -27.20 -9.10
CA ALA A 135 5.26 -27.04 -8.09
C ALA A 135 4.05 -26.29 -8.65
N PHE A 136 4.30 -25.25 -9.44
CA PHE A 136 3.26 -24.46 -10.11
C PHE A 136 2.42 -25.31 -11.07
N ARG A 137 3.05 -26.20 -11.85
CA ARG A 137 2.36 -27.10 -12.78
C ARG A 137 1.54 -28.19 -12.09
N GLU A 138 1.88 -28.53 -10.86
CA GLU A 138 1.15 -29.53 -10.06
C GLU A 138 -0.11 -28.96 -9.37
N LEU A 139 -0.30 -27.63 -9.34
CA LEU A 139 -1.56 -27.04 -8.87
C LEU A 139 -2.75 -27.34 -9.79
N GLU A 140 -3.96 -27.22 -9.26
CA GLU A 140 -5.17 -27.28 -10.08
C GLU A 140 -5.23 -26.12 -11.08
N VAL A 141 -5.81 -26.36 -12.26
CA VAL A 141 -5.88 -25.39 -13.37
C VAL A 141 -6.52 -24.06 -12.94
N GLU A 142 -7.53 -24.13 -12.06
CA GLU A 142 -8.22 -22.94 -11.55
C GLU A 142 -7.33 -22.14 -10.58
N GLU A 143 -6.54 -22.82 -9.76
CA GLU A 143 -5.57 -22.21 -8.86
C GLU A 143 -4.41 -21.58 -9.64
N GLN A 144 -3.88 -22.27 -10.65
CA GLN A 144 -2.87 -21.74 -11.56
C GLN A 144 -3.34 -20.46 -12.25
N ARG A 145 -4.55 -20.48 -12.82
CA ARG A 145 -5.12 -19.32 -13.50
C ARG A 145 -5.28 -18.13 -12.56
N LEU A 146 -5.76 -18.38 -11.35
CA LEU A 146 -5.93 -17.34 -10.33
C LEU A 146 -4.59 -16.72 -9.91
N LEU A 147 -3.57 -17.56 -9.68
CA LEU A 147 -2.23 -17.10 -9.33
C LEU A 147 -1.57 -16.36 -10.49
N GLN A 148 -1.77 -16.80 -11.75
CA GLN A 148 -1.25 -16.10 -12.91
C GLN A 148 -1.82 -14.69 -13.04
N LEU A 149 -3.14 -14.54 -12.94
CA LEU A 149 -3.81 -13.25 -13.00
C LEU A 149 -3.35 -12.32 -11.87
N ASN A 150 -3.13 -12.85 -10.67
CA ASN A 150 -2.74 -12.04 -9.51
C ASN A 150 -1.24 -11.69 -9.49
N ILE A 151 -0.37 -12.66 -9.73
CA ILE A 151 1.09 -12.52 -9.55
C ILE A 151 1.74 -11.98 -10.82
N PHE A 152 1.45 -12.58 -11.99
CA PHE A 152 2.02 -12.13 -13.26
C PHE A 152 1.21 -11.00 -13.88
N GLY A 153 -0.12 -11.05 -13.77
CA GLY A 153 -1.02 -10.01 -14.28
C GLY A 153 -1.15 -8.79 -13.35
N GLY A 154 -0.67 -8.87 -12.11
CA GLY A 154 -0.75 -7.79 -11.13
C GLY A 154 -2.19 -7.41 -10.70
N LEU A 155 -3.19 -8.20 -11.08
CA LEU A 155 -4.59 -7.87 -10.84
C LEU A 155 -4.98 -8.10 -9.38
N SER A 156 -5.67 -7.14 -8.79
CA SER A 156 -6.28 -7.26 -7.47
C SER A 156 -7.51 -8.19 -7.51
N CYS A 157 -7.89 -8.78 -6.36
CA CYS A 157 -9.09 -9.61 -6.25
C CYS A 157 -10.38 -8.98 -6.83
N PRO A 158 -10.69 -7.68 -6.64
CA PRO A 158 -11.85 -7.07 -7.29
C PRO A 158 -11.72 -6.96 -8.81
N GLU A 159 -10.52 -6.80 -9.36
CA GLU A 159 -10.30 -6.78 -10.81
C GLU A 159 -10.43 -8.17 -11.42
N ILE A 160 -9.89 -9.20 -10.75
CA ILE A 160 -10.07 -10.60 -11.15
C ILE A 160 -11.55 -10.97 -11.10
N LYS A 161 -12.27 -10.51 -10.09
CA LYS A 161 -13.73 -10.71 -10.00
C LYS A 161 -14.45 -10.10 -11.22
N ARG A 162 -14.15 -8.85 -11.58
CA ARG A 162 -14.75 -8.21 -12.77
C ARG A 162 -14.46 -8.98 -14.05
N LEU A 163 -13.23 -9.48 -14.21
CA LEU A 163 -12.85 -10.31 -15.35
C LEU A 163 -13.64 -11.62 -15.41
N LEU A 164 -13.78 -12.32 -14.27
CA LEU A 164 -14.57 -13.55 -14.20
C LEU A 164 -16.06 -13.30 -14.44
N GLU A 165 -16.60 -12.18 -13.98
CA GLU A 165 -17.98 -11.77 -14.26
C GLU A 165 -18.20 -11.53 -15.76
N THR A 166 -17.23 -10.95 -16.47
CA THR A 166 -17.30 -10.83 -17.94
C THR A 166 -17.22 -12.19 -18.67
N GLU A 167 -16.64 -13.20 -18.03
CA GLU A 167 -16.59 -14.59 -18.51
C GLU A 167 -17.81 -15.43 -18.06
N GLY A 168 -18.80 -14.82 -17.40
CA GLY A 168 -20.02 -15.48 -16.93
C GLY A 168 -19.88 -16.25 -15.61
N LYS A 169 -18.77 -16.10 -14.89
CA LYS A 169 -18.54 -16.72 -13.58
C LYS A 169 -18.73 -15.70 -12.45
N PHE A 170 -19.81 -15.85 -11.69
CA PHE A 170 -20.10 -14.99 -10.53
C PHE A 170 -19.48 -15.57 -9.26
N VAL A 171 -18.41 -14.94 -8.77
CA VAL A 171 -17.73 -15.33 -7.52
C VAL A 171 -17.67 -14.13 -6.58
N SER A 172 -17.91 -14.36 -5.29
CA SER A 172 -17.76 -13.29 -4.29
C SER A 172 -16.29 -12.95 -4.06
N GLU A 173 -16.00 -11.68 -3.76
CA GLU A 173 -14.63 -11.24 -3.51
C GLU A 173 -14.00 -11.97 -2.31
N SER A 174 -14.80 -12.26 -1.29
CA SER A 174 -14.36 -13.01 -0.10
C SER A 174 -13.99 -14.46 -0.45
N ALA A 175 -14.76 -15.13 -1.30
CA ALA A 175 -14.43 -16.46 -1.80
C ALA A 175 -13.14 -16.45 -2.61
N LEU A 176 -12.96 -15.46 -3.49
CA LEU A 176 -11.79 -15.32 -4.34
C LEU A 176 -10.50 -15.05 -3.53
N ARG A 177 -10.59 -14.24 -2.48
CA ARG A 177 -9.48 -14.04 -1.52
C ARG A 177 -9.10 -15.34 -0.81
N LYS A 178 -10.09 -16.08 -0.32
CA LYS A 178 -9.87 -17.35 0.39
C LYS A 178 -9.32 -18.43 -0.54
N GLN A 179 -9.79 -18.48 -1.78
CA GLN A 179 -9.28 -19.37 -2.82
C GLN A 179 -7.82 -19.04 -3.16
N LYS A 180 -7.48 -17.75 -3.29
CA LYS A 180 -6.10 -17.31 -3.50
C LYS A 180 -5.19 -17.73 -2.36
N GLU A 181 -5.62 -17.51 -1.12
CA GLU A 181 -4.84 -17.90 0.06
C GLU A 181 -4.58 -19.41 0.10
N ARG A 182 -5.60 -20.21 -0.22
CA ARG A 182 -5.48 -21.68 -0.34
C ARG A 182 -4.51 -22.07 -1.45
N ALA A 183 -4.62 -21.49 -2.64
CA ALA A 183 -3.74 -21.76 -3.76
C ALA A 183 -2.26 -21.44 -3.42
N ILE A 184 -1.99 -20.31 -2.75
CA ILE A 184 -0.63 -19.97 -2.30
C ILE A 184 -0.13 -20.98 -1.27
N LYS A 185 -0.98 -21.36 -0.32
CA LYS A 185 -0.61 -22.36 0.69
C LYS A 185 -0.32 -23.72 0.05
N HIS A 186 -1.11 -24.12 -0.93
CA HIS A 186 -0.95 -25.36 -1.68
C HIS A 186 0.35 -25.36 -2.48
N LEU A 187 0.63 -24.27 -3.22
CA LEU A 187 1.90 -24.07 -3.92
C LEU A 187 3.11 -24.21 -2.99
N ARG A 188 3.06 -23.59 -1.80
CA ARG A 188 4.14 -23.72 -0.80
C ARG A 188 4.32 -25.15 -0.32
N GLN A 189 3.22 -25.88 -0.09
CA GLN A 189 3.29 -27.28 0.35
C GLN A 189 3.98 -28.14 -0.71
N ILE A 190 3.58 -28.01 -1.98
CA ILE A 190 4.19 -28.74 -3.10
C ILE A 190 5.66 -28.37 -3.27
N TYR A 191 5.99 -27.08 -3.23
CA TYR A 191 7.37 -26.61 -3.30
C TYR A 191 8.23 -27.22 -2.17
N HIS A 192 7.76 -27.20 -0.93
CA HIS A 192 8.49 -27.78 0.20
C HIS A 192 8.53 -29.31 0.20
N SER A 193 7.62 -30.00 -0.48
CA SER A 193 7.74 -31.46 -0.69
C SER A 193 8.74 -31.80 -1.79
N LEU A 194 8.87 -30.95 -2.82
CA LEU A 194 9.80 -31.17 -3.93
C LEU A 194 11.24 -30.74 -3.62
N ARG A 195 11.43 -29.76 -2.72
CA ARG A 195 12.75 -29.24 -2.36
C ARG A 195 13.70 -30.29 -1.76
N PRO A 196 13.29 -31.13 -0.78
CA PRO A 196 14.15 -32.19 -0.24
C PRO A 196 14.54 -33.27 -1.26
N LEU A 197 13.73 -33.47 -2.31
CA LEU A 197 13.99 -34.45 -3.37
C LEU A 197 15.06 -33.97 -4.37
N ALA A 198 15.21 -32.66 -4.54
CA ALA A 198 16.23 -32.06 -5.39
C ALA A 198 17.64 -32.13 -4.77
N GLU A 199 17.74 -31.95 -3.45
CA GLU A 199 19.01 -32.04 -2.70
C GLU A 199 19.58 -33.46 -2.62
N LEU A 200 18.77 -34.49 -2.90
CA LEU A 200 19.17 -35.91 -2.90
C LEU A 200 19.57 -36.46 -4.27
N SER A 201 19.43 -35.67 -5.34
CA SER A 201 19.72 -36.11 -6.72
C SER A 201 21.10 -35.68 -7.22
N ASP A 202 21.92 -35.03 -6.39
CA ASP A 202 23.33 -34.79 -6.71
C ASP A 202 24.12 -36.12 -6.59
N PRO A 203 24.76 -36.61 -7.68
CA PRO A 203 25.65 -37.75 -7.56
C PRO A 203 26.85 -37.35 -6.72
N GLN A 204 27.00 -38.00 -5.56
CA GLN A 204 28.24 -37.96 -4.77
C GLN A 204 29.44 -38.18 -5.72
N PRO A 205 30.46 -37.30 -5.73
CA PRO A 205 31.67 -37.58 -6.46
C PRO A 205 32.29 -38.83 -5.83
N SER A 206 32.43 -39.87 -6.66
CA SER A 206 33.13 -41.09 -6.28
C SER A 206 34.58 -40.74 -6.00
N ASP A 207 34.98 -40.85 -4.74
CA ASP A 207 36.39 -40.79 -4.35
C ASP A 207 37.17 -41.86 -5.14
N ARG A 208 38.10 -41.39 -5.98
CA ARG A 208 39.19 -42.17 -6.58
C ARG A 208 40.49 -41.38 -6.45
#